data_AF-A0A7V5XG99-F1
#
_entry.id   AF-A0A7V5XG99-F1
#
_cell.length_a   1.000
_cell.length_b   1.000
_cell.length_c   1.000
_cell.angle_alpha   90.00
_cell.angle_beta   90.00
_cell.angle_gamma   90.00
#
_symmetry.space_group_name_H-M   'P 1'
#
loop_
_entity.id
_entity.type
_entity.pdbx_description
1 polymer ?
#
loop_
_entity_poly.entity_id
_entity_poly.type
_entity_poly.pdbx_seq_one_letter_code
_entity_poly.pdbx_strand_id
1 'polypeptide(L)' 'MYGSYYSSQSISRLIKVAKEGVKAWRGRPFSEEYFVIFLDGSFLFIRRIGVEKEPVYLALGIKHDGGGKIKFVSYL' A
#
# COMPACT_ATOMS: atom_id res chain seq x y z
N MET A 1 -22.47 17.35 4.50
CA MET A 1 -22.27 15.92 4.16
C MET A 1 -22.32 15.12 5.46
N TYR A 2 -23.25 14.14 5.54
CA TYR A 2 -23.66 13.32 6.70
C TYR A 2 -23.38 13.90 8.10
N GLY A 3 -24.42 14.40 8.80
CA GLY A 3 -24.39 15.11 10.09
C GLY A 3 -23.90 14.33 11.32
N SER A 4 -23.05 13.33 11.14
CA SER A 4 -22.37 12.60 12.21
C SER A 4 -20.91 13.06 12.29
N TYR A 5 -20.54 13.70 13.39
CA TYR A 5 -19.17 14.17 13.62
C TYR A 5 -18.30 13.02 14.13
N TYR A 6 -17.41 12.50 13.29
CA TYR A 6 -16.42 11.52 13.71
C TYR A 6 -15.11 12.22 14.09
N SER A 7 -14.58 11.94 15.28
CA SER A 7 -13.25 12.41 15.64
C SER A 7 -12.17 11.71 14.81
N SER A 8 -11.02 12.36 14.63
CA SER A 8 -9.85 11.75 13.96
C SER A 8 -9.45 10.42 14.59
N GLN A 9 -9.63 10.28 15.91
CA GLN A 9 -9.37 9.03 16.62
C GLN A 9 -10.37 7.93 16.24
N SER A 10 -11.65 8.26 16.06
CA SER A 10 -12.67 7.31 15.59
C SER A 10 -12.38 6.84 14.17
N ILE A 11 -12.00 7.75 13.27
CA ILE A 11 -11.59 7.41 11.91
C ILE A 11 -10.34 6.53 11.92
N SER A 12 -9.32 6.87 12.71
CA SER A 12 -8.09 6.08 12.84
C SER A 12 -8.37 4.67 13.37
N ARG A 13 -9.33 4.51 14.30
CA ARG A 13 -9.76 3.18 14.77
C ARG A 13 -10.42 2.36 13.68
N LEU A 14 -11.24 2.97 12.80
CA LEU A 14 -11.87 2.26 11.68
C LEU A 14 -10.84 1.71 10.68
N ILE A 15 -9.73 2.43 10.46
CA ILE A 15 -8.64 1.96 9.59
C ILE A 15 -8.04 0.62 10.07
N LYS A 16 -8.15 0.29 11.37
CA LYS A 16 -7.71 -1.02 11.88
C LYS A 16 -8.44 -2.19 11.22
N VAL A 17 -9.70 -2.02 10.85
CA VAL A 17 -10.50 -3.05 10.15
C VAL A 17 -9.91 -3.34 8.76
N ALA A 18 -9.36 -2.33 8.08
CA ALA A 18 -8.73 -2.50 6.78
C ALA A 18 -7.39 -3.27 6.85
N LYS A 19 -6.80 -3.45 8.04
CA LYS A 19 -5.47 -4.06 8.21
C LYS A 19 -5.40 -5.49 7.67
N GLU A 20 -6.44 -6.29 7.89
CA GLU A 20 -6.51 -7.66 7.36
C GLU A 20 -6.62 -7.67 5.84
N GLY A 21 -7.45 -6.77 5.28
CA GLY A 21 -7.56 -6.59 3.83
C GLY A 21 -6.23 -6.20 3.18
N VAL A 22 -5.48 -5.28 3.81
CA VAL A 22 -4.13 -4.89 3.34
C VAL A 22 -3.17 -6.09 3.39
N LYS A 23 -3.21 -6.90 4.46
CA LYS A 23 -2.37 -8.09 4.60
C LYS A 23 -2.69 -9.13 3.51
N ALA A 24 -3.97 -9.43 3.29
CA ALA A 24 -4.41 -10.35 2.25
C ALA A 24 -4.02 -9.83 0.85
N TRP A 25 -4.20 -8.54 0.59
CA TRP A 25 -3.82 -7.91 -0.66
C TRP A 25 -2.31 -8.00 -0.93
N ARG A 26 -1.46 -7.83 0.10
CA ARG A 26 0.01 -8.01 -0.03
C ARG A 26 0.37 -9.47 -0.36
N GLY A 27 -0.28 -10.43 0.30
CA GLY A 27 -0.02 -11.86 0.17
C GLY A 27 -0.52 -12.53 -1.12
N ARG A 28 -1.30 -11.85 -1.96
CA ARG A 28 -1.81 -12.43 -3.22
C ARG A 28 -0.66 -12.87 -4.16
N PRO A 29 -0.80 -13.95 -4.95
CA PRO A 29 0.24 -14.36 -5.88
C PRO A 29 0.47 -13.31 -6.98
N PHE A 30 1.73 -13.18 -7.40
CA PHE A 30 2.08 -12.49 -8.64
C PHE A 30 1.85 -13.42 -9.84
N SER A 31 1.64 -12.83 -11.02
CA SER A 31 1.82 -13.56 -12.28
C SER A 31 3.29 -13.97 -12.40
N GLU A 32 3.57 -15.12 -12.99
CA GLU A 32 4.95 -15.53 -13.29
C GLU A 32 5.58 -14.60 -14.33
N GLU A 33 4.75 -14.09 -15.24
CA GLU A 33 5.18 -13.20 -16.33
C GLU A 33 4.40 -11.89 -16.33
N TYR A 34 5.15 -10.81 -16.52
CA TYR A 34 4.66 -9.46 -16.81
C TYR A 34 5.35 -8.96 -18.06
N PHE A 35 4.58 -8.31 -18.92
CA PHE A 35 5.10 -7.69 -20.13
C PHE A 35 6.02 -6.51 -19.80
N VAL A 36 5.65 -5.70 -18.81
CA VAL A 36 6.45 -4.58 -18.29
C VAL A 36 6.31 -4.49 -16.78
N ILE A 37 7.40 -4.12 -16.10
CA ILE A 37 7.39 -3.78 -14.67
C ILE A 37 7.92 -2.36 -14.49
N PHE A 38 7.12 -1.50 -13.88
CA PHE A 38 7.52 -0.18 -13.42
C PHE A 38 7.89 -0.25 -11.94
N LEU A 39 9.02 0.34 -11.59
CA LEU A 39 9.47 0.50 -10.20
C LEU A 39 9.53 1.99 -9.89
N ASP A 40 8.98 2.38 -8.75
CA ASP A 40 9.06 3.73 -8.23
C ASP A 40 9.43 3.71 -6.74
N GLY A 41 10.04 4.79 -6.26
CA GLY A 41 10.53 4.93 -4.91
C GLY A 41 10.31 6.34 -4.39
N SER A 42 9.53 6.46 -3.32
CA SER A 42 9.26 7.75 -2.66
C SER A 42 9.71 7.70 -1.21
N PHE A 43 10.41 8.74 -0.76
CA PHE A 43 10.79 8.86 0.64
C PHE A 43 9.66 9.49 1.45
N LEU A 44 9.22 8.81 2.51
CA LEU A 44 8.19 9.30 3.43
C LEU A 44 8.77 9.44 4.83
N PHE A 45 8.32 10.44 5.57
CA PHE A 45 8.59 10.52 7.01
C PHE A 45 7.69 9.54 7.76
N ILE A 46 8.26 8.50 8.34
CA ILE A 46 7.54 7.45 9.06
C ILE A 46 7.88 7.55 10.54
N ARG A 47 6.85 7.51 11.40
CA ARG A 47 7.01 7.53 12.85
C ARG A 47 6.93 6.12 13.42
N ARG A 48 8.03 5.63 14.00
CA ARG A 48 8.09 4.36 14.75
C ARG A 48 8.42 4.67 16.22
N ILE A 49 9.71 4.72 16.55
CA ILE A 49 10.21 5.24 17.84
C ILE A 49 10.47 6.75 17.71
N GLY A 50 11.21 7.15 16.66
CA GLY A 50 11.36 8.53 16.19
C GLY A 50 10.63 8.78 14.87
N VAL A 51 10.83 9.95 14.27
CA VAL A 51 10.38 10.28 12.91
C VAL A 51 11.60 10.22 12.00
N GLU A 52 11.59 9.30 11.04
CA GLU A 52 12.71 9.09 10.12
C GLU A 52 12.22 9.09 8.67
N LYS A 53 13.10 9.48 7.75
CA LYS A 53 12.81 9.49 6.32
C LYS A 53 13.15 8.12 5.74
N GLU A 54 12.12 7.31 5.49
CA GLU A 54 12.24 5.94 4.99
C GLU A 54 11.84 5.87 3.51
N PRO A 55 12.57 5.12 2.66
CA PRO A 55 12.15 4.87 1.28
C PRO A 55 10.98 3.87 1.26
N VAL A 56 9.96 4.17 0.46
CA VAL A 56 8.85 3.27 0.17
C VAL A 56 8.84 2.97 -1.32
N TYR A 57 8.94 1.69 -1.68
CA TYR A 57 8.97 1.25 -3.07
C TYR A 57 7.62 0.71 -3.52
N LEU A 58 7.31 1.00 -4.79
CA LEU A 58 6.13 0.52 -5.49
C LEU A 58 6.57 -0.22 -6.75
N ALA A 59 5.95 -1.37 -7.00
CA ALA A 59 6.07 -2.10 -8.26
C ALA A 59 4.71 -2.19 -8.93
N LEU A 60 4.64 -1.83 -10.22
CA LEU A 60 3.47 -2.03 -11.07
C LEU A 60 3.85 -2.96 -12.22
N GLY A 61 3.28 -4.15 -12.22
CA GLY A 61 3.38 -5.09 -13.34
C GLY A 61 2.21 -4.93 -14.30
N ILE A 62 2.48 -4.80 -15.59
CA ILE A 62 1.48 -4.85 -16.67
C ILE A 62 1.58 -6.21 -17.36
N LYS A 63 0.46 -6.92 -17.46
CA LYS A 63 0.36 -8.19 -18.18
C LYS A 63 0.21 -7.98 -19.68
N HIS A 64 0.39 -9.05 -20.45
CA HIS A 64 0.19 -9.04 -21.91
C HIS A 64 -1.24 -8.67 -22.34
N ASP A 65 -2.25 -8.94 -21.50
CA ASP A 65 -3.65 -8.55 -21.73
C ASP A 65 -3.93 -7.07 -21.39
N GLY A 66 -2.90 -6.31 -21.01
CA GLY A 66 -3.02 -4.91 -20.56
C GLY A 66 -3.46 -4.76 -19.10
N GLY A 67 -3.73 -5.86 -18.39
CA GLY A 67 -4.11 -5.84 -16.98
C GLY A 67 -2.97 -5.39 -16.06
N GLY A 68 -3.20 -4.32 -15.30
CA GLY A 68 -2.24 -3.80 -14.33
C GLY A 68 -2.36 -4.43 -12.93
N LYS A 69 -1.23 -4.72 -12.29
CA LYS A 69 -1.13 -5.17 -10.90
C LYS A 69 -0.08 -4.36 -10.14
N ILE A 70 -0.53 -3.60 -9.14
CA ILE A 70 0.33 -2.78 -8.27
C ILE A 70 0.63 -3.51 -6.96
N LYS A 71 1.86 -3.48 -6.48
CA LYS A 71 2.22 -3.87 -5.11
C LYS A 71 3.23 -2.92 -4.49
N PHE A 72 3.09 -2.73 -3.18
CA PHE A 72 4.17 -2.18 -2.37
C PHE A 72 5.25 -3.24 -2.20
N VAL A 73 6.50 -2.84 -2.42
CA VAL A 73 7.67 -3.65 -2.20
C VAL A 73 8.40 -3.04 -1.01
N SER A 74 8.01 -3.39 0.21
CA SER A 74 8.78 -2.98 1.39
C SER A 74 9.80 -4.06 1.73
N TYR A 75 11.05 -3.66 1.95
CA TYR A 75 11.92 -4.35 2.90
C TYR A 75 11.45 -3.93 4.29
N LEU A 76 11.42 -4.87 5.26
CA LEU A 76 10.78 -4.84 6.59
C LEU A 76 9.37 -5.46 6.65
#